data_AF-A0A200QV97-F1
#
_entry.id   AF-A0A200QV97-F1
#
_cell.length_a   1.000
_cell.length_b   1.000
_cell.length_c   1.000
_cell.angle_alpha   90.00
_cell.angle_beta   90.00
_cell.angle_gamma   90.00
#
_symmetry.space_group_name_H-M   'P 1'
#
loop_
_entity.id
_entity.type
_entity.pdbx_description
1 polymer ?
#
loop_
_entity_poly.entity_id
_entity_poly.type
_entity_poly.pdbx_seq_one_letter_code
_entity_poly.pdbx_strand_id
1 'polypeptide(L)'
;MARRTHLTDLGCIACEELTELGAGKEGWLVDDPTLLSALDTNSLALANRSIVLILDWNNDDYHDQSVRTVKIRPSLTPTEEGEITAVQWIVVDDLRVLALGTSNGYLLIYSLGADLIHEQMIHPGRILRLHVRATRSSLAQDASSEELCVVMPGVIARVDGSDLRNLLQKWFQETRSQFWDQKMQKREDLGNSYGRLSYQLWNVSKYGACADAAITGLMPPPLMEFQSSERFYCAVTIGEDAVISAYRLSEDRSRSLVGAILSKVVPAAFSTISSFSKMIWRSEQASTKKSEKKSQSFARASSLTCLKDHPRKGEKLTLSPSGTLAAITDSLGRILLLDTQALVVVRIWKGYRDASCLFMEMLVGKDTPSSSSAYYEYSKSDYCLCLAIHAPRKGIVEIRF
;
A
#
# COMPACT_ATOMS: atom_id res chain seq x y z
N MET A 1 -39.55 -10.95 14.44
CA MET A 1 -38.48 -10.06 14.92
C MET A 1 -38.08 -9.15 13.77
N ALA A 2 -38.45 -7.87 13.82
CA ALA A 2 -38.09 -6.91 12.79
C ALA A 2 -36.57 -6.66 12.83
N ARG A 3 -35.86 -6.96 11.74
CA ARG A 3 -34.47 -6.51 11.57
C ARG A 3 -34.51 -4.98 11.61
N ARG A 4 -34.01 -4.37 12.69
CA ARG A 4 -33.69 -2.94 12.70
C ARG A 4 -32.52 -2.76 11.73
N THR A 5 -32.82 -2.43 10.49
CA THR A 5 -31.80 -1.99 9.53
C THR A 5 -31.38 -0.58 9.93
N HIS A 6 -30.33 -0.48 10.75
CA HIS A 6 -29.62 0.77 11.04
C HIS A 6 -28.77 1.24 9.84
N LEU A 7 -29.08 0.76 8.64
CA LEU A 7 -28.34 1.00 7.41
C LEU A 7 -29.21 1.90 6.53
N THR A 8 -28.65 3.03 6.13
CA THR A 8 -29.21 3.87 5.07
C THR A 8 -28.59 3.39 3.76
N ASP A 9 -29.41 2.94 2.81
CA ASP A 9 -28.93 2.61 1.49
C ASP A 9 -28.44 3.89 0.80
N LEU A 10 -27.12 4.01 0.61
CA LEU A 10 -26.50 5.17 -0.04
C LEU A 10 -26.50 5.04 -1.57
N GLY A 11 -26.62 3.81 -2.08
CA GLY A 11 -26.61 3.52 -3.51
C GLY A 11 -26.46 2.03 -3.78
N CYS A 12 -26.54 1.67 -5.06
CA CYS A 12 -26.31 0.32 -5.55
C CYS A 12 -25.30 0.38 -6.69
N ILE A 13 -24.31 -0.51 -6.67
CA ILE A 13 -23.39 -0.70 -7.80
C ILE A 13 -23.76 -2.04 -8.44
N ALA A 14 -24.21 -1.97 -9.69
CA ALA A 14 -24.57 -3.15 -10.47
C ALA A 14 -23.97 -3.03 -11.88
N CYS A 15 -23.10 -3.96 -12.24
CA CYS A 15 -22.61 -4.14 -13.60
C CYS A 15 -22.28 -5.61 -13.85
N GLU A 16 -22.36 -6.04 -15.11
CA GLU A 16 -22.15 -7.45 -15.48
C GLU A 16 -20.72 -7.90 -15.21
N GLU A 17 -19.75 -6.99 -15.29
CA GLU A 17 -18.33 -7.25 -15.09
C GLU A 17 -18.03 -7.79 -13.69
N LEU A 18 -18.83 -7.45 -12.68
CA LEU A 18 -18.69 -7.97 -11.31
C LEU A 18 -18.74 -9.51 -11.27
N THR A 19 -19.40 -10.15 -12.23
CA THR A 19 -19.45 -11.62 -12.33
C THR A 19 -18.05 -12.24 -12.51
N GLU A 20 -17.11 -11.52 -13.16
CA GLU A 20 -15.72 -11.98 -13.32
C GLU A 20 -14.93 -11.93 -12.01
N LEU A 21 -15.42 -11.20 -11.01
CA LEU A 21 -14.90 -11.18 -9.65
C LEU A 21 -15.68 -12.09 -8.69
N GLY A 22 -16.59 -12.92 -9.21
CA GLY A 22 -17.36 -13.89 -8.42
C GLY A 22 -18.71 -13.37 -7.92
N ALA A 23 -19.18 -12.22 -8.40
CA ALA A 23 -20.52 -11.75 -8.08
C ALA A 23 -21.61 -12.69 -8.62
N GLY A 24 -22.73 -12.78 -7.90
CA GLY A 24 -23.87 -13.66 -8.21
C GLY A 24 -24.37 -14.50 -7.03
N LYS A 25 -23.70 -14.43 -5.87
CA LYS A 25 -24.13 -15.04 -4.61
C LYS A 25 -24.17 -13.99 -3.50
N GLU A 26 -25.11 -14.10 -2.57
CA GLU A 26 -25.08 -13.26 -1.36
C GLU A 26 -23.76 -13.49 -0.61
N GLY A 27 -23.16 -12.41 -0.09
CA GLY A 27 -21.91 -12.50 0.67
C GLY A 27 -20.62 -12.56 -0.17
N TRP A 28 -20.69 -12.63 -1.50
CA TRP A 28 -19.51 -12.82 -2.38
C TRP A 28 -18.33 -11.86 -2.12
N LEU A 29 -18.62 -10.59 -1.78
CA LEU A 29 -17.60 -9.58 -1.50
C LEU A 29 -16.85 -9.81 -0.17
N VAL A 30 -17.50 -10.45 0.80
CA VAL A 30 -16.98 -10.66 2.16
C VAL A 30 -16.43 -12.06 2.36
N ASP A 31 -17.05 -13.05 1.70
CA ASP A 31 -16.74 -14.47 1.88
C ASP A 31 -15.58 -14.94 1.01
N ASP A 32 -15.14 -14.15 0.02
CA ASP A 32 -13.97 -14.44 -0.81
C ASP A 32 -12.70 -13.79 -0.24
N PRO A 33 -11.79 -14.57 0.38
CA PRO A 33 -10.54 -14.05 0.93
C PRO A 33 -9.52 -13.66 -0.15
N THR A 34 -9.75 -14.02 -1.42
CA THR A 34 -8.88 -13.70 -2.55
C THR A 34 -9.25 -12.41 -3.24
N LEU A 35 -10.44 -11.87 -2.93
CA LEU A 35 -10.90 -10.59 -3.44
C LEU A 35 -10.24 -9.46 -2.66
N LEU A 36 -9.61 -8.57 -3.40
CA LEU A 36 -8.94 -7.39 -2.89
C LEU A 36 -9.80 -6.16 -3.20
N SER A 37 -9.77 -5.17 -2.31
CA SER A 37 -10.52 -3.93 -2.48
C SER A 37 -9.69 -2.72 -2.07
N ALA A 38 -9.76 -1.66 -2.85
CA ALA A 38 -9.30 -0.33 -2.46
C ALA A 38 -10.42 0.68 -2.70
N LEU A 39 -10.77 1.43 -1.66
CA LEU A 39 -11.79 2.48 -1.72
C LEU A 39 -11.09 3.84 -1.79
N ASP A 40 -11.60 4.70 -2.66
CA ASP A 40 -11.36 6.14 -2.65
C ASP A 40 -12.71 6.88 -2.57
N THR A 41 -12.67 8.19 -2.42
CA THR A 41 -13.84 9.08 -2.23
C THR A 41 -14.98 8.77 -3.20
N ASN A 42 -14.68 8.68 -4.50
CA ASN A 42 -15.69 8.50 -5.55
C ASN A 42 -15.49 7.24 -6.40
N SER A 43 -14.63 6.31 -6.00
CA SER A 43 -14.51 5.06 -6.76
C SER A 43 -14.00 3.90 -5.92
N LEU A 44 -14.29 2.70 -6.42
CA LEU A 44 -13.92 1.43 -5.81
C LEU A 44 -13.10 0.61 -6.83
N ALA A 45 -11.93 0.14 -6.42
CA ALA A 45 -11.20 -0.88 -7.16
C ALA A 45 -11.43 -2.23 -6.48
N LEU A 46 -11.85 -3.22 -7.26
CA LEU A 46 -11.95 -4.62 -6.85
C LEU A 46 -11.03 -5.45 -7.72
N ALA A 47 -10.27 -6.35 -7.11
CA ALA A 47 -9.31 -7.18 -7.84
C ALA A 47 -9.34 -8.63 -7.36
N ASN A 48 -9.29 -9.56 -8.30
CA ASN A 48 -8.91 -10.95 -8.01
C ASN A 48 -7.45 -11.17 -8.42
N ARG A 49 -7.01 -12.42 -8.54
CA ARG A 49 -5.63 -12.79 -8.90
C ARG A 49 -5.14 -12.30 -10.27
N SER A 50 -6.03 -11.89 -11.16
CA SER A 50 -5.71 -11.65 -12.59
C SER A 50 -6.41 -10.45 -13.22
N ILE A 51 -7.50 -9.96 -12.62
CA ILE A 51 -8.34 -8.89 -13.15
C ILE A 51 -8.57 -7.85 -12.06
N VAL A 52 -8.58 -6.58 -12.46
CA VAL A 52 -9.05 -5.46 -11.65
C VAL A 52 -10.22 -4.80 -12.35
N LEU A 53 -11.28 -4.49 -11.59
CA LEU A 53 -12.37 -3.63 -12.00
C LEU A 53 -12.31 -2.34 -11.17
N ILE A 54 -12.33 -1.21 -11.88
CA ILE A 54 -12.49 0.12 -11.31
C ILE A 54 -13.93 0.56 -11.56
N LEU A 55 -14.61 0.95 -10.49
CA LEU A 55 -16.00 1.39 -10.48
C LEU A 55 -16.00 2.84 -10.02
N ASP A 56 -16.22 3.77 -10.93
CA ASP A 56 -16.15 5.22 -10.68
C ASP A 56 -17.52 5.86 -10.79
N TRP A 57 -17.93 6.57 -9.74
CA TRP A 57 -19.21 7.26 -9.64
C TRP A 57 -19.03 8.78 -9.50
N ASN A 58 -17.88 9.31 -9.95
CA ASN A 58 -17.69 10.75 -10.05
C ASN A 58 -18.62 11.36 -11.12
N ASN A 59 -19.76 11.87 -10.67
CA ASN A 59 -20.78 12.53 -11.51
C ASN A 59 -20.36 13.97 -11.84
N ASP A 60 -19.49 14.15 -12.82
CA ASP A 60 -19.31 15.48 -13.45
C ASP A 60 -20.44 15.78 -14.45
N ASP A 61 -21.17 14.75 -14.90
CA ASP A 61 -22.24 14.88 -15.89
C ASP A 61 -23.61 14.68 -15.23
N TYR A 62 -24.40 15.76 -15.10
CA TYR A 62 -25.72 15.76 -14.47
C TYR A 62 -26.74 14.85 -15.18
N HIS A 63 -26.45 14.41 -16.40
CA HIS A 63 -27.36 13.64 -17.24
C HIS A 63 -27.12 12.12 -17.24
N ASP A 64 -25.96 11.65 -16.79
CA ASP A 64 -25.63 10.21 -16.72
C ASP A 64 -25.16 9.85 -15.32
N GLN A 65 -26.03 9.15 -14.58
CA GLN A 65 -25.73 8.64 -13.24
C GLN A 65 -25.13 7.22 -13.27
N SER A 66 -24.71 6.74 -14.44
CA SER A 66 -24.13 5.41 -14.56
C SER A 66 -22.72 5.33 -13.98
N VAL A 67 -22.42 4.23 -13.30
CA VAL A 67 -21.09 3.95 -12.77
C VAL A 67 -20.17 3.65 -13.95
N ARG A 68 -19.14 4.48 -14.15
CA ARG A 68 -18.11 4.22 -15.16
C ARG A 68 -17.29 3.02 -14.70
N THR A 69 -17.31 1.96 -15.50
CA THR A 69 -16.56 0.73 -15.21
C THR A 69 -15.35 0.65 -16.13
N VAL A 70 -14.16 0.45 -15.54
CA VAL A 70 -12.92 0.22 -16.29
C VAL A 70 -12.32 -1.10 -15.84
N LYS A 71 -11.95 -1.93 -16.82
CA LYS A 71 -11.34 -3.22 -16.59
C LYS A 71 -9.86 -3.20 -16.93
N ILE A 72 -9.04 -3.68 -16.01
CA ILE A 72 -7.60 -3.89 -16.22
C ILE A 72 -7.35 -5.40 -16.20
N ARG A 73 -6.69 -5.90 -17.25
CA ARG A 73 -6.12 -7.25 -17.30
C ARG A 73 -4.60 -7.12 -17.44
N PRO A 74 -3.86 -7.11 -16.32
CA PRO A 74 -2.42 -7.05 -16.37
C PRO A 74 -1.84 -8.23 -17.15
N SER A 75 -0.83 -7.99 -17.99
CA SER A 75 -0.13 -9.01 -18.77
C SER A 75 0.82 -9.83 -17.89
N LEU A 76 0.29 -10.49 -16.86
CA LEU A 76 1.07 -11.25 -15.88
C LEU A 76 1.25 -12.69 -16.35
N THR A 77 2.50 -13.15 -16.40
CA THR A 77 2.79 -14.58 -16.53
C THR A 77 2.87 -15.19 -15.13
N PRO A 78 2.24 -16.35 -14.87
CA PRO A 78 2.30 -16.99 -13.55
C PRO A 78 3.74 -17.31 -13.10
N THR A 79 4.66 -17.53 -14.05
CA THR A 79 6.05 -17.88 -13.80
C THR A 79 6.96 -16.67 -13.55
N GLU A 80 6.75 -15.54 -14.24
CA GLU A 80 7.61 -14.35 -14.06
C GLU A 80 6.98 -13.39 -13.03
N GLU A 81 5.81 -12.82 -13.34
CA GLU A 81 5.18 -11.78 -12.51
C GLU A 81 4.26 -12.33 -11.41
N GLY A 82 3.65 -13.50 -11.63
CA GLY A 82 2.75 -14.15 -10.68
C GLY A 82 1.33 -13.61 -10.70
N GLU A 83 0.65 -13.63 -9.55
CA GLU A 83 -0.75 -13.20 -9.38
C GLU A 83 -0.84 -11.87 -8.63
N ILE A 84 -1.94 -11.15 -8.78
CA ILE A 84 -2.23 -9.93 -8.01
C ILE A 84 -2.48 -10.28 -6.54
N THR A 85 -1.80 -9.60 -5.62
CA THR A 85 -1.86 -9.85 -4.17
C THR A 85 -2.10 -8.62 -3.32
N ALA A 86 -1.95 -7.41 -3.88
CA ALA A 86 -2.27 -6.16 -3.23
C ALA A 86 -2.82 -5.14 -4.24
N VAL A 87 -3.72 -4.27 -3.80
CA VAL A 87 -4.29 -3.16 -4.58
C VAL A 87 -4.37 -1.93 -3.69
N GLN A 88 -3.97 -0.77 -4.20
CA GLN A 88 -4.01 0.49 -3.44
C GLN A 88 -4.13 1.68 -4.37
N TRP A 89 -4.98 2.65 -4.00
CA TRP A 89 -5.04 3.95 -4.66
C TRP A 89 -3.82 4.79 -4.31
N ILE A 90 -3.22 5.38 -5.33
CA ILE A 90 -2.23 6.45 -5.20
C ILE A 90 -2.89 7.73 -5.69
N VAL A 91 -2.92 8.74 -4.81
CA VAL A 91 -3.37 10.09 -5.13
C VAL A 91 -2.22 11.03 -4.79
N VAL A 92 -1.67 11.67 -5.82
CA VAL A 92 -0.55 12.62 -5.71
C VAL A 92 -0.96 13.86 -6.49
N ASP A 93 -1.07 14.99 -5.80
CA ASP A 93 -1.73 16.19 -6.34
C ASP A 93 -3.14 15.85 -6.84
N ASP A 94 -3.45 16.22 -8.08
CA ASP A 94 -4.71 15.90 -8.76
C ASP A 94 -4.63 14.61 -9.59
N LEU A 95 -3.48 13.92 -9.60
CA LEU A 95 -3.29 12.68 -10.35
C LEU A 95 -3.67 11.48 -9.49
N ARG A 96 -4.57 10.67 -10.04
CA ARG A 96 -5.02 9.43 -9.41
C ARG A 96 -4.68 8.23 -10.28
N VAL A 97 -4.03 7.25 -9.66
CA VAL A 97 -3.60 6.01 -10.30
C VAL A 97 -3.81 4.82 -9.36
N LEU A 98 -3.83 3.62 -9.92
CA LEU A 98 -4.00 2.38 -9.17
C LEU A 98 -2.67 1.62 -9.11
N ALA A 99 -2.20 1.31 -7.91
CA ALA A 99 -1.04 0.45 -7.70
C ALA A 99 -1.46 -0.99 -7.41
N LEU A 100 -0.77 -1.93 -8.04
CA LEU A 100 -0.93 -3.36 -7.86
C LEU A 100 0.39 -3.97 -7.40
N GLY A 101 0.32 -4.87 -6.42
CA GLY A 101 1.44 -5.71 -6.01
C GLY A 101 1.20 -7.16 -6.42
N THR A 102 2.25 -7.88 -6.80
CA THR A 102 2.15 -9.29 -7.20
C THR A 102 2.79 -10.28 -6.23
N SER A 103 2.48 -11.56 -6.42
CA SER A 103 3.05 -12.67 -5.67
C SER A 103 4.55 -12.87 -5.87
N ASN A 104 5.12 -12.38 -6.97
CA ASN A 104 6.56 -12.51 -7.25
C ASN A 104 7.34 -11.21 -6.99
N GLY A 105 6.68 -10.14 -6.56
CA GLY A 105 7.36 -8.92 -6.08
C GLY A 105 7.34 -7.75 -7.06
N TYR A 106 6.48 -7.80 -8.07
CA TYR A 106 6.29 -6.71 -9.01
C TYR A 106 5.30 -5.68 -8.48
N LEU A 107 5.70 -4.41 -8.56
CA LEU A 107 4.83 -3.26 -8.41
C LEU A 107 4.42 -2.79 -9.80
N LEU A 108 3.11 -2.77 -10.07
CA LEU A 108 2.54 -2.20 -11.28
C LEU A 108 1.73 -0.94 -10.93
N ILE A 109 1.77 0.07 -11.79
CA ILE A 109 0.97 1.29 -11.65
C ILE A 109 0.15 1.47 -12.92
N TYR A 110 -1.16 1.63 -12.77
CA TYR A 110 -2.11 1.79 -13.87
C TYR A 110 -2.85 3.12 -13.80
N SER A 111 -3.12 3.69 -14.97
CA SER A 111 -4.04 4.81 -15.11
C SER A 111 -5.48 4.36 -14.88
N LEU A 112 -6.39 5.31 -14.63
CA LEU A 112 -7.83 5.06 -14.64
C LEU A 112 -8.36 4.64 -16.03
N GLY A 113 -7.57 4.83 -17.09
CA GLY A 113 -7.87 4.37 -18.45
C GLY A 113 -7.34 2.98 -18.78
N ALA A 114 -6.86 2.23 -17.78
CA ALA A 114 -6.22 0.91 -17.93
C ALA A 114 -4.86 0.92 -18.66
N ASP A 115 -4.19 2.06 -18.76
CA ASP A 115 -2.82 2.12 -19.27
C ASP A 115 -1.82 1.69 -18.20
N LEU A 116 -0.90 0.80 -18.55
CA LEU A 116 0.25 0.49 -17.70
C LEU A 116 1.22 1.68 -17.72
N ILE A 117 1.41 2.32 -16.57
CA ILE A 117 2.31 3.46 -16.38
C ILE A 117 3.70 2.96 -15.97
N HIS A 118 3.76 1.99 -15.06
CA HIS A 118 5.04 1.53 -14.49
C HIS A 118 4.97 0.07 -14.08
N GLU A 119 6.08 -0.67 -14.25
CA GLU A 119 6.18 -2.08 -13.85
C GLU A 119 7.59 -2.42 -13.35
N GLN A 120 7.75 -2.70 -12.06
CA GLN A 120 9.08 -2.92 -11.50
C GLN A 120 9.11 -4.02 -10.43
N MET A 121 10.07 -4.94 -10.58
CA MET A 121 10.44 -5.87 -9.52
C MET A 121 11.09 -5.10 -8.36
N ILE A 122 10.44 -5.10 -7.20
CA ILE A 122 10.92 -4.43 -5.98
C ILE A 122 11.90 -5.34 -5.22
N HIS A 123 11.46 -6.54 -4.88
CA HIS A 123 12.24 -7.59 -4.23
C HIS A 123 11.54 -8.94 -4.46
N PRO A 124 12.26 -10.07 -4.59
CA PRO A 124 11.64 -11.37 -4.78
C PRO A 124 10.67 -11.73 -3.65
N GLY A 125 9.48 -12.22 -4.00
CA GLY A 125 8.48 -12.71 -3.07
C GLY A 125 7.18 -11.91 -3.07
N ARG A 126 6.20 -12.38 -2.28
CA ARG A 126 4.84 -11.83 -2.31
C ARG A 126 4.76 -10.44 -1.71
N ILE A 127 4.20 -9.48 -2.44
CA ILE A 127 3.76 -8.21 -1.87
C ILE A 127 2.49 -8.47 -1.06
N LEU A 128 2.55 -8.17 0.24
CA LEU A 128 1.45 -8.36 1.18
C LEU A 128 0.48 -7.18 1.16
N ARG A 129 1.03 -5.96 1.27
CA ARG A 129 0.27 -4.71 1.30
C ARG A 129 1.02 -3.59 0.58
N LEU A 130 0.25 -2.63 0.11
CA LEU A 130 0.72 -1.34 -0.37
C LEU A 130 0.07 -0.29 0.52
N HIS A 131 0.86 0.58 1.14
CA HIS A 131 0.35 1.71 1.91
C HIS A 131 0.81 3.00 1.26
N VAL A 132 -0.12 3.91 1.06
CA VAL A 132 0.16 5.25 0.54
C VAL A 132 -0.10 6.23 1.66
N ARG A 133 0.92 7.03 1.96
CA ARG A 133 0.78 8.18 2.83
C ARG A 133 0.77 9.41 1.95
N ALA A 134 -0.41 9.98 1.74
CA ALA A 134 -0.57 11.25 1.07
C ALA A 134 -0.60 12.37 2.12
N THR A 135 0.27 13.37 1.96
CA THR A 135 0.19 14.61 2.73
C THR A 135 -0.82 15.49 2.00
N ARG A 136 -2.07 15.56 2.49
CA ARG A 136 -2.97 16.63 2.06
C ARG A 136 -2.32 17.94 2.51
N SER A 137 -1.82 18.70 1.55
CA SER A 137 -1.21 20.02 1.77
C SER A 137 -2.19 20.90 2.54
N SER A 138 -1.96 21.02 3.85
CA SER A 138 -2.61 21.97 4.73
C SER A 138 -1.71 22.16 5.97
N LEU A 139 -0.71 23.03 5.79
CA LEU A 139 -0.09 23.85 6.84
C LEU A 139 0.63 23.16 8.02
N ALA A 140 1.00 21.88 7.96
CA ALA A 140 1.92 21.29 8.93
C ALA A 140 3.38 21.53 8.51
N GLN A 141 4.16 22.17 9.38
CA GLN A 141 5.63 22.31 9.29
C GLN A 141 6.40 20.99 9.52
N ASP A 142 5.71 19.86 9.66
CA ASP A 142 6.36 18.56 9.79
C ASP A 142 6.55 17.95 8.40
N ALA A 143 7.82 17.91 7.99
CA ALA A 143 8.35 17.46 6.70
C ALA A 143 8.14 15.95 6.44
N SER A 144 6.91 15.43 6.53
CA SER A 144 6.62 14.09 6.00
C SER A 144 6.29 14.19 4.52
N SER A 145 7.27 13.85 3.69
CA SER A 145 7.07 13.60 2.28
C SER A 145 6.02 12.51 2.09
N GLU A 146 5.16 12.68 1.10
CA GLU A 146 4.34 11.58 0.59
C GLU A 146 5.22 10.35 0.33
N GLU A 147 4.67 9.16 0.49
CA GLU A 147 5.43 7.94 0.25
C GLU A 147 4.53 6.76 -0.08
N LEU A 148 5.07 5.86 -0.90
CA LEU A 148 4.51 4.53 -1.14
C LEU A 148 5.37 3.51 -0.39
N CYS A 149 4.74 2.79 0.53
CA CYS A 149 5.32 1.70 1.28
C CYS A 149 4.87 0.37 0.69
N VAL A 150 5.82 -0.48 0.29
CA VAL A 150 5.60 -1.84 -0.19
C VAL A 150 5.97 -2.81 0.91
N VAL A 151 4.99 -3.57 1.40
CA VAL A 151 5.16 -4.51 2.51
C VAL A 151 5.29 -5.93 1.97
N MET A 152 6.33 -6.63 2.41
CA MET A 152 6.62 -8.03 2.07
C MET A 152 7.02 -8.79 3.34
N PRO A 153 7.02 -10.14 3.34
CA PRO A 153 7.40 -10.91 4.53
C PRO A 153 8.80 -10.56 5.04
N GLY A 154 8.87 -9.77 6.11
CA GLY A 154 10.13 -9.34 6.72
C GLY A 154 10.90 -8.27 5.95
N VAL A 155 10.31 -7.67 4.91
CA VAL A 155 10.93 -6.64 4.07
C VAL A 155 9.96 -5.48 3.88
N ILE A 156 10.47 -4.26 3.98
CA ILE A 156 9.74 -3.04 3.62
C ILE A 156 10.53 -2.32 2.53
N ALA A 157 9.83 -1.88 1.49
CA ALA A 157 10.36 -0.93 0.53
C ALA A 157 9.64 0.41 0.65
N ARG A 158 10.37 1.51 0.45
CA ARG A 158 9.81 2.86 0.37
C ARG A 158 10.16 3.45 -0.98
N VAL A 159 9.17 4.02 -1.65
CA VAL A 159 9.34 4.94 -2.78
C VAL A 159 9.02 6.34 -2.26
N ASP A 160 9.93 7.29 -2.48
CA ASP A 160 9.70 8.67 -2.10
C ASP A 160 8.58 9.29 -2.96
N GLY A 161 7.71 10.07 -2.35
CA GLY A 161 6.59 10.71 -3.03
C GLY A 161 7.04 11.70 -4.10
N SER A 162 8.22 12.32 -3.95
CA SER A 162 8.77 13.17 -5.02
C SER A 162 9.15 12.37 -6.26
N ASP A 163 9.74 11.18 -6.10
CA ASP A 163 10.05 10.27 -7.20
C ASP A 163 8.76 9.78 -7.89
N LEU A 164 7.75 9.41 -7.10
CA LEU A 164 6.45 9.00 -7.59
C LEU A 164 5.76 10.12 -8.38
N ARG A 165 5.75 11.34 -7.82
CA ARG A 165 5.21 12.53 -8.45
C ARG A 165 5.89 12.83 -9.77
N ASN A 166 7.22 12.82 -9.79
CA ASN A 166 8.00 13.06 -11.01
C ASN A 166 7.65 12.04 -12.10
N LEU A 167 7.52 10.75 -11.74
CA LEU A 167 7.13 9.70 -12.67
C LEU A 167 5.72 9.95 -13.24
N LEU A 168 4.75 10.25 -12.38
CA LEU A 168 3.35 10.47 -12.79
C LEU A 168 3.20 11.74 -13.63
N GLN A 169 3.87 12.82 -13.26
CA GLN A 169 3.86 14.07 -14.02
C GLN A 169 4.48 13.90 -15.39
N LYS A 170 5.61 13.18 -15.49
CA LYS A 170 6.25 12.85 -16.77
C LYS A 170 5.32 12.03 -17.67
N TRP A 171 4.71 10.98 -17.12
CA TRP A 171 3.71 10.18 -17.83
C TRP A 171 2.54 11.03 -18.35
N PHE A 172 2.00 11.91 -17.49
CA PHE A 172 0.87 12.75 -17.83
C PHE A 172 1.22 13.76 -18.94
N GLN A 173 2.37 14.41 -18.85
CA GLN A 173 2.85 15.37 -19.86
C GLN A 173 3.07 14.70 -21.23
N GLU A 174 3.69 13.52 -21.26
CA GLU A 174 3.94 12.78 -22.50
C GLU A 174 2.65 12.22 -23.11
N THR A 175 1.71 11.75 -22.29
CA THR A 175 0.40 11.29 -22.78
C THR A 175 -0.37 12.46 -23.41
N ARG A 176 -0.28 13.66 -22.83
CA ARG A 176 -0.90 14.87 -23.39
C ARG A 176 -0.23 15.31 -24.69
N SER A 177 1.10 15.29 -24.79
CA SER A 177 1.80 15.63 -26.04
C SER A 177 1.49 14.63 -27.16
N GLN A 178 1.48 13.34 -26.83
CA GLN A 178 1.10 12.29 -27.79
C GLN A 178 -0.35 12.42 -28.24
N PHE A 179 -1.28 12.85 -27.38
CA PHE A 179 -2.65 13.15 -27.81
C PHE A 179 -2.71 14.25 -28.88
N TRP A 180 -1.82 15.24 -28.83
CA TRP A 180 -1.70 16.27 -29.86
C TRP A 180 -0.94 15.78 -31.11
N ASP A 181 0.00 14.85 -30.97
CA ASP A 181 0.81 14.30 -32.07
C ASP A 181 0.19 13.05 -32.77
N GLN A 182 -0.82 12.40 -32.17
CA GLN A 182 -1.47 11.17 -32.66
C GLN A 182 -2.45 11.40 -33.83
N LYS A 183 -1.97 12.09 -34.88
CA LYS A 183 -2.35 11.71 -36.24
C LYS A 183 -1.53 10.54 -36.76
N MET A 184 -0.46 10.08 -36.10
CA MET A 184 0.33 8.94 -36.60
C MET A 184 0.92 8.03 -35.50
N GLN A 185 0.64 6.74 -35.70
CA GLN A 185 1.43 5.56 -35.33
C GLN A 185 1.25 4.87 -33.96
N LYS A 186 1.48 3.55 -34.07
CA LYS A 186 0.96 2.42 -33.29
C LYS A 186 1.89 2.13 -32.11
N ARG A 187 1.29 1.87 -30.94
CA ARG A 187 1.96 1.65 -29.65
C ARG A 187 2.74 0.32 -29.66
N GLU A 188 4.08 0.36 -29.53
CA GLU A 188 4.94 -0.80 -29.22
C GLU A 188 5.24 -0.85 -27.70
N ASP A 189 5.57 -2.06 -27.20
CA ASP A 189 5.65 -2.48 -25.79
C ASP A 189 6.25 -1.45 -24.80
N LEU A 190 5.39 -0.92 -23.90
CA LEU A 190 5.64 0.18 -22.96
C LEU A 190 6.17 -0.26 -21.57
N GLY A 191 6.83 -1.41 -21.47
CA GLY A 191 7.42 -1.84 -20.20
C GLY A 191 8.48 -0.82 -19.71
N ASN A 192 8.14 0.02 -18.72
CA ASN A 192 8.98 1.05 -18.10
C ASN A 192 9.49 2.20 -18.99
N SER A 193 8.66 2.75 -19.89
CA SER A 193 9.09 3.88 -20.73
C SER A 193 9.39 5.19 -19.96
N TYR A 194 8.80 5.38 -18.78
CA TYR A 194 8.87 6.67 -18.06
C TYR A 194 10.04 6.78 -17.09
N GLY A 195 10.77 5.69 -16.82
CA GLY A 195 11.93 5.64 -15.93
C GLY A 195 11.80 4.54 -14.87
N ARG A 196 12.85 4.35 -14.06
CA ARG A 196 12.83 3.39 -12.94
C ARG A 196 12.57 4.15 -11.64
N LEU A 197 11.60 3.70 -10.84
CA LEU A 197 11.38 4.26 -9.51
C LEU A 197 12.58 3.96 -8.62
N SER A 198 13.14 4.99 -8.01
CA SER A 198 14.08 4.84 -6.90
C SER A 198 13.31 4.37 -5.68
N TYR A 199 13.91 3.45 -4.93
CA TYR A 199 13.34 2.96 -3.69
C TYR A 199 14.45 2.65 -2.69
N GLN A 200 14.10 2.63 -1.41
CA GLN A 200 14.92 2.10 -0.33
C GLN A 200 14.32 0.77 0.14
N LEU A 201 15.18 -0.13 0.62
CA LEU A 201 14.79 -1.47 1.04
C LEU A 201 15.37 -1.77 2.43
N TRP A 202 14.55 -2.27 3.35
CA TRP A 202 14.97 -2.62 4.70
C TRP A 202 14.52 -4.03 5.07
N ASN A 203 15.39 -4.75 5.79
CA ASN A 203 15.03 -5.99 6.44
C ASN A 203 14.47 -5.67 7.83
N VAL A 204 13.23 -6.09 8.08
CA VAL A 204 12.52 -5.93 9.35
C VAL A 204 12.10 -7.27 9.95
N SER A 205 12.86 -8.33 9.64
CA SER A 205 12.52 -9.71 10.03
C SER A 205 13.10 -10.14 11.39
N LYS A 206 13.67 -9.22 12.17
CA LYS A 206 14.32 -9.54 13.47
C LYS A 206 13.39 -10.28 14.42
N TYR A 207 12.11 -9.94 14.41
CA TYR A 207 11.09 -10.55 15.26
C TYR A 207 10.09 -11.39 14.46
N GLY A 208 10.51 -12.00 13.35
CA GLY A 208 9.65 -12.84 12.52
C GLY A 208 9.11 -12.15 11.28
N ALA A 209 8.31 -12.89 10.51
CA ALA A 209 7.63 -12.35 9.34
C ALA A 209 6.49 -11.43 9.77
N CYS A 210 6.36 -10.29 9.08
CA CYS A 210 5.23 -9.38 9.29
C CYS A 210 4.02 -9.80 8.46
N ALA A 211 2.83 -9.67 9.05
CA ALA A 211 1.54 -9.73 8.35
C ALA A 211 1.21 -8.37 7.69
N ASP A 212 1.68 -7.28 8.30
CA ASP A 212 1.58 -5.93 7.76
C ASP A 212 2.67 -5.03 8.37
N ALA A 213 2.93 -3.89 7.74
CA ALA A 213 3.85 -2.88 8.23
C ALA A 213 3.53 -1.50 7.66
N ALA A 214 3.98 -0.46 8.34
CA ALA A 214 3.95 0.89 7.79
C ALA A 214 5.09 1.75 8.32
N ILE A 215 5.49 2.73 7.51
CA ILE A 215 6.42 3.77 7.89
C ILE A 215 5.60 4.90 8.53
N THR A 216 5.87 5.21 9.79
CA THR A 216 5.02 6.09 10.59
C THR A 216 5.48 7.55 10.56
N GLY A 217 6.71 7.80 10.11
CA GLY A 217 7.24 9.15 9.92
C GLY A 217 8.75 9.24 10.14
N LEU A 218 9.27 10.47 10.11
CA LEU A 218 10.66 10.75 10.42
C LEU A 218 10.95 10.56 11.90
N MET A 219 12.16 10.11 12.20
CA MET A 219 12.72 10.06 13.55
C MET A 219 13.86 11.05 13.68
N PRO A 220 14.02 11.67 14.86
CA PRO A 220 15.23 12.43 15.15
C PRO A 220 16.46 11.50 15.09
N PRO A 221 17.64 12.02 14.71
CA PRO A 221 18.86 11.21 14.67
C PRO A 221 19.18 10.63 16.05
N PRO A 222 19.88 9.49 16.12
CA PRO A 222 20.36 8.96 17.39
C PRO A 222 21.24 9.98 18.11
N LEU A 223 21.29 9.93 19.45
CA LEU A 223 22.00 10.91 20.28
C LEU A 223 23.50 11.06 19.92
N MET A 224 24.12 10.05 19.32
CA MET A 224 25.53 10.04 18.92
C MET A 224 25.76 10.35 17.43
N GLU A 225 24.71 10.61 16.65
CA GLU A 225 24.76 10.80 15.20
C GLU A 225 24.16 12.16 14.76
N PHE A 226 24.05 13.13 15.68
CA PHE A 226 23.46 14.46 15.41
C PHE A 226 24.10 15.26 14.26
N GLN A 227 25.34 14.94 13.87
CA GLN A 227 26.05 15.59 12.77
C GLN A 227 25.83 14.89 11.41
N SER A 228 25.05 13.81 11.37
CA SER A 228 24.76 13.11 10.13
C SER A 228 23.65 13.83 9.35
N SER A 229 23.84 13.98 8.03
CA SER A 229 22.77 14.40 7.12
C SER A 229 21.77 13.28 6.80
N GLU A 230 21.91 12.12 7.45
CA GLU A 230 21.06 10.95 7.25
C GLU A 230 19.64 11.18 7.80
N ARG A 231 18.64 10.80 7.00
CA ARG A 231 17.26 10.72 7.45
C ARG A 231 16.99 9.35 8.07
N PHE A 232 16.29 9.38 9.20
CA PHE A 232 15.81 8.19 9.87
C PHE A 232 14.29 8.14 9.83
N TYR A 233 13.74 6.96 9.61
CA TYR A 233 12.31 6.71 9.63
C TYR A 233 11.95 5.73 10.72
N CYS A 234 10.74 5.86 11.27
CA CYS A 234 10.15 4.84 12.14
C CYS A 234 9.29 3.92 11.29
N ALA A 235 9.48 2.61 11.43
CA ALA A 235 8.58 1.62 10.88
C ALA A 235 7.99 0.76 11.98
N VAL A 236 6.69 0.50 11.88
CA VAL A 236 5.96 -0.43 12.74
C VAL A 236 5.58 -1.64 11.90
N THR A 237 5.86 -2.83 12.40
CA THR A 237 5.44 -4.10 11.82
C THR A 237 4.53 -4.82 12.79
N ILE A 238 3.58 -5.59 12.27
CA ILE A 238 2.73 -6.49 13.06
C ILE A 238 2.81 -7.90 12.50
N GLY A 239 2.64 -8.92 13.35
CA GLY A 239 2.72 -10.30 12.89
C GLY A 239 2.45 -11.32 13.98
N GLU A 240 2.83 -12.56 13.70
CA GLU A 240 2.60 -13.72 14.57
C GLU A 240 3.56 -13.78 15.76
N ASP A 241 4.86 -13.66 15.51
CA ASP A 241 5.91 -13.80 16.53
C ASP A 241 5.98 -12.59 17.47
N ALA A 242 5.71 -11.40 16.93
CA ALA A 242 5.56 -10.17 17.67
C ALA A 242 4.32 -9.44 17.16
N VAL A 243 3.38 -9.18 18.07
CA VAL A 243 2.13 -8.47 17.76
C VAL A 243 2.43 -7.10 17.20
N ILE A 244 3.42 -6.41 17.78
CA ILE A 244 3.92 -5.12 17.33
C ILE A 244 5.44 -5.15 17.45
N SER A 245 6.15 -4.67 16.44
CA SER A 245 7.57 -4.36 16.52
C SER A 245 7.84 -3.02 15.86
N ALA A 246 8.83 -2.29 16.38
CA ALA A 246 9.23 -1.00 15.84
C ALA A 246 10.71 -1.01 15.46
N TYR A 247 11.02 -0.32 14.38
CA TYR A 247 12.34 -0.23 13.79
C TYR A 247 12.64 1.22 13.43
N ARG A 248 13.91 1.59 13.58
CA ARG A 248 14.51 2.78 13.00
C ARG A 248 15.19 2.38 11.71
N LEU A 249 14.81 3.03 10.62
CA LEU A 249 15.29 2.78 9.27
C LEU A 249 16.21 3.94 8.86
N SER A 250 17.44 3.66 8.44
CA SER A 250 18.35 4.67 7.88
C SER A 250 18.18 4.73 6.36
N GLU A 251 18.24 5.94 5.79
CA GLU A 251 18.27 6.13 4.35
C GLU A 251 19.60 5.68 3.72
N ASP A 252 20.71 5.70 4.47
CA ASP A 252 22.03 5.40 3.94
C ASP A 252 22.23 3.91 3.64
N ARG A 253 22.70 3.65 2.42
CA ARG A 253 23.03 2.32 1.90
C ARG A 253 24.41 1.85 2.36
N SER A 254 25.30 2.75 2.77
CA SER A 254 26.73 2.46 2.99
C SER A 254 27.05 1.66 4.26
N ARG A 255 26.09 1.53 5.19
CA ARG A 255 26.34 0.98 6.55
C ARG A 255 25.61 -0.33 6.87
N SER A 256 25.03 -1.00 5.88
CA SER A 256 24.39 -2.30 6.09
C SER A 256 25.43 -3.42 6.19
N LEU A 257 26.06 -3.55 7.35
CA LEU A 257 26.95 -4.68 7.67
C LEU A 257 26.20 -6.04 7.77
N VAL A 258 24.88 -6.06 7.50
CA VAL A 258 24.02 -7.25 7.62
C VAL A 258 23.70 -7.87 6.25
N GLY A 259 24.14 -7.26 5.13
CA GLY A 259 23.92 -7.77 3.78
C GLY A 259 24.65 -9.07 3.42
N ALA A 260 25.55 -9.57 4.27
CA ALA A 260 26.35 -10.77 3.98
C ALA A 260 25.90 -12.06 4.70
N ILE A 261 24.95 -12.01 5.64
CA ILE A 261 24.65 -13.17 6.52
C ILE A 261 23.26 -13.80 6.27
N LEU A 262 22.36 -13.16 5.52
CA LEU A 262 20.99 -13.68 5.32
C LEU A 262 20.77 -14.54 4.06
N SER A 263 21.81 -14.88 3.30
CA SER A 263 21.73 -15.85 2.19
C SER A 263 21.81 -17.33 2.63
N LYS A 264 21.76 -17.64 3.93
CA LYS A 264 22.05 -19.00 4.47
C LYS A 264 20.97 -19.68 5.30
N VAL A 265 19.72 -19.24 5.25
CA VAL A 265 18.60 -20.02 5.80
C VAL A 265 17.48 -20.14 4.78
N VAL A 266 17.78 -20.87 3.71
CA VAL A 266 16.78 -21.59 2.91
C VAL A 266 16.63 -22.97 3.57
N PRO A 267 15.42 -23.42 3.96
CA PRO A 267 15.20 -24.80 4.33
C PRO A 267 15.65 -25.71 3.18
N ALA A 268 16.60 -26.60 3.47
CA ALA A 268 17.15 -27.54 2.52
C ALA A 268 16.05 -28.47 1.99
N ALA A 269 15.62 -28.25 0.74
CA ALA A 269 15.05 -29.28 -0.10
C ALA A 269 15.22 -28.91 -1.58
N PHE A 270 16.09 -29.68 -2.24
CA PHE A 270 16.22 -29.95 -3.68
C PHE A 270 17.47 -29.44 -4.44
N SER A 271 18.36 -30.44 -4.61
CA SER A 271 19.33 -30.71 -5.69
C SER A 271 20.50 -29.74 -5.95
N THR A 272 21.60 -30.05 -5.27
CA THR A 272 22.95 -30.04 -5.83
C THR A 272 23.05 -30.94 -7.07
N ILE A 273 23.32 -30.38 -8.25
CA ILE A 273 24.29 -30.96 -9.20
C ILE A 273 25.08 -29.80 -9.81
N SER A 274 26.30 -29.61 -9.31
CA SER A 274 27.36 -28.87 -9.98
C SER A 274 27.86 -29.68 -11.16
N SER A 275 27.67 -29.20 -12.39
CA SER A 275 28.32 -29.80 -13.56
C SER A 275 29.48 -28.92 -14.00
N PHE A 276 30.68 -29.31 -13.57
CA PHE A 276 31.91 -28.97 -14.26
C PHE A 276 31.94 -29.77 -15.56
N SER A 277 31.91 -29.09 -16.71
CA SER A 277 32.40 -29.67 -17.96
C SER A 277 33.14 -28.61 -18.75
N LYS A 278 34.34 -29.01 -19.13
CA LYS A 278 35.40 -28.25 -19.77
C LYS A 278 34.93 -27.70 -21.13
N MET A 279 35.47 -26.52 -21.45
CA MET A 279 36.01 -26.12 -22.75
C MET A 279 36.03 -27.24 -23.81
N ILE A 280 35.47 -26.97 -25.00
CA ILE A 280 36.10 -26.96 -26.34
C ILE A 280 34.98 -26.97 -27.43
N TRP A 281 35.15 -26.09 -28.42
CA TRP A 281 34.55 -25.99 -29.78
C TRP A 281 33.56 -24.84 -30.10
N ARG A 282 33.98 -24.09 -31.14
CA ARG A 282 33.38 -22.94 -31.83
C ARG A 282 32.00 -23.26 -32.43
N SER A 283 31.06 -22.32 -32.31
CA SER A 283 30.56 -21.42 -33.38
C SER A 283 29.12 -21.00 -33.10
N GLU A 284 28.84 -19.70 -33.26
CA GLU A 284 27.54 -19.08 -33.56
C GLU A 284 26.27 -19.63 -32.86
N GLN A 285 25.83 -18.92 -31.82
CA GLN A 285 24.57 -18.17 -31.86
C GLN A 285 24.47 -17.30 -30.61
N ALA A 286 24.36 -15.99 -30.82
CA ALA A 286 24.09 -15.03 -29.76
C ALA A 286 22.67 -15.24 -29.24
N SER A 287 22.51 -16.11 -28.23
CA SER A 287 21.30 -16.11 -27.41
C SER A 287 21.42 -14.97 -26.40
N THR A 288 20.62 -13.93 -26.60
CA THR A 288 20.39 -12.83 -25.65
C THR A 288 19.87 -13.39 -24.32
N LYS A 289 20.79 -13.72 -23.42
CA LYS A 289 20.45 -14.00 -22.01
C LYS A 289 19.91 -12.71 -21.41
N LYS A 290 18.60 -12.65 -21.14
CA LYS A 290 18.00 -11.67 -20.21
C LYS A 290 18.88 -11.65 -18.97
N SER A 291 19.47 -10.50 -18.67
CA SER A 291 20.33 -10.33 -17.51
C SER A 291 19.51 -10.58 -16.25
N GLU A 292 20.03 -11.46 -15.39
CA GLU A 292 19.49 -11.71 -14.05
C GLU A 292 19.42 -10.36 -13.32
N LYS A 293 18.20 -9.87 -13.05
CA LYS A 293 17.95 -8.55 -12.45
C LYS A 293 18.56 -8.55 -11.03
N LYS A 294 19.77 -7.98 -10.86
CA LYS A 294 20.44 -7.87 -9.55
C LYS A 294 19.51 -7.20 -8.53
N SER A 295 19.20 -7.92 -7.44
CA SER A 295 18.44 -7.42 -6.31
C SER A 295 19.16 -6.25 -5.64
N GLN A 296 18.43 -5.19 -5.30
CA GLN A 296 18.98 -4.03 -4.61
C GLN A 296 19.46 -4.38 -3.19
N SER A 297 20.53 -3.73 -2.72
CA SER A 297 21.04 -3.93 -1.35
C SER A 297 20.15 -3.29 -0.29
N PHE A 298 20.03 -3.94 0.86
CA PHE A 298 19.30 -3.43 2.02
C PHE A 298 20.04 -2.27 2.70
N ALA A 299 19.31 -1.21 3.04
CA ALA A 299 19.75 -0.18 3.98
C ALA A 299 19.60 -0.66 5.43
N ARG A 300 20.20 0.08 6.38
CA ARG A 300 20.25 -0.35 7.79
C ARG A 300 18.87 -0.19 8.46
N ALA A 301 18.41 -1.26 9.10
CA ALA A 301 17.27 -1.25 10.01
C ALA A 301 17.70 -1.71 11.40
N SER A 302 17.46 -0.87 12.40
CA SER A 302 17.73 -1.17 13.82
C SER A 302 16.43 -1.29 14.58
N SER A 303 16.25 -2.39 15.31
CA SER A 303 15.07 -2.56 16.15
C SER A 303 15.08 -1.59 17.34
N LEU A 304 13.91 -1.03 17.63
CA LEU A 304 13.65 -0.13 18.75
C LEU A 304 12.98 -0.87 19.91
N THR A 305 11.82 -1.48 19.65
CA THR A 305 11.04 -2.22 20.65
C THR A 305 10.21 -3.32 19.99
N CYS A 306 9.72 -4.26 20.79
CA CYS A 306 8.75 -5.26 20.38
C CYS A 306 7.79 -5.61 21.52
N LEU A 307 6.52 -5.83 21.17
CA LEU A 307 5.50 -6.40 22.01
C LEU A 307 5.25 -7.85 21.57
N LYS A 308 5.70 -8.80 22.39
CA LYS A 308 5.39 -10.22 22.24
C LYS A 308 4.30 -10.59 23.24
N ASP A 309 3.17 -11.11 22.77
CA ASP A 309 2.01 -11.45 23.60
C ASP A 309 1.34 -12.74 23.07
N HIS A 310 2.09 -13.85 23.02
CA HIS A 310 1.55 -15.13 22.53
C HIS A 310 0.36 -15.59 23.41
N PRO A 311 -0.78 -16.03 22.83
CA PRO A 311 -0.99 -16.43 21.44
C PRO A 311 -1.52 -15.34 20.50
N ARG A 312 -1.52 -14.07 20.93
CA ARG A 312 -1.99 -12.96 20.10
C ARG A 312 -1.05 -12.76 18.90
N LYS A 313 -1.66 -12.49 17.74
CA LYS A 313 -1.00 -12.13 16.48
C LYS A 313 -1.59 -10.82 15.99
N GLY A 314 -0.78 -9.94 15.43
CA GLY A 314 -1.28 -8.76 14.72
C GLY A 314 -1.67 -9.10 13.28
N GLU A 315 -2.82 -8.61 12.82
CA GLU A 315 -3.42 -9.01 11.53
C GLU A 315 -3.54 -7.85 10.52
N LYS A 316 -4.03 -6.68 10.95
CA LYS A 316 -4.12 -5.48 10.09
C LYS A 316 -3.68 -4.23 10.82
N LEU A 317 -2.95 -3.36 10.11
CA LEU A 317 -2.48 -2.07 10.59
C LEU A 317 -3.12 -0.98 9.73
N THR A 318 -3.76 0.00 10.37
CA THR A 318 -4.26 1.22 9.73
C THR A 318 -3.54 2.41 10.36
N LEU A 319 -2.85 3.24 9.58
CA LEU A 319 -2.23 4.48 10.07
C LEU A 319 -3.19 5.66 10.01
N SER A 320 -3.03 6.60 10.95
CA SER A 320 -3.64 7.93 10.82
C SER A 320 -2.99 8.71 9.69
N PRO A 321 -3.66 9.72 9.09
CA PRO A 321 -3.08 10.55 8.04
C PRO A 321 -1.75 11.21 8.44
N SER A 322 -1.65 11.65 9.69
CA SER A 322 -0.43 12.20 10.30
C SER A 322 0.67 11.16 10.57
N GLY A 323 0.31 9.88 10.56
CA GLY A 323 1.16 8.77 10.98
C GLY A 323 1.43 8.69 12.49
N THR A 324 0.85 9.59 13.31
CA THR A 324 1.08 9.65 14.77
C THR A 324 0.33 8.58 15.56
N LEU A 325 -0.73 8.01 14.99
CA LEU A 325 -1.51 6.92 15.57
C LEU A 325 -1.59 5.75 14.59
N ALA A 326 -1.67 4.54 15.13
CA ALA A 326 -1.95 3.33 14.36
C ALA A 326 -3.01 2.50 15.07
N ALA A 327 -4.04 2.05 14.34
CA ALA A 327 -5.00 1.07 14.81
C ALA A 327 -4.58 -0.32 14.33
N ILE A 328 -4.43 -1.25 15.27
CA ILE A 328 -3.96 -2.61 14.99
C ILE A 328 -5.03 -3.59 15.42
N THR A 329 -5.52 -4.40 14.49
CA THR A 329 -6.43 -5.52 14.77
C THR A 329 -5.62 -6.78 15.06
N ASP A 330 -6.10 -7.58 16.02
CA ASP A 330 -5.43 -8.81 16.44
C ASP A 330 -6.30 -10.07 16.29
N SER A 331 -5.63 -11.22 16.36
CA SER A 331 -6.24 -12.55 16.29
C SER A 331 -7.17 -12.91 17.46
N LEU A 332 -7.20 -12.08 18.51
CA LEU A 332 -8.06 -12.26 19.69
C LEU A 332 -9.32 -11.40 19.61
N GLY A 333 -9.55 -10.71 18.49
CA GLY A 333 -10.70 -9.83 18.28
C GLY A 333 -10.63 -8.56 19.13
N ARG A 334 -9.45 -7.93 19.18
CA ARG A 334 -9.22 -6.64 19.82
C ARG A 334 -8.66 -5.64 18.81
N ILE A 335 -8.81 -4.37 19.13
CA ILE A 335 -8.18 -3.25 18.42
C ILE A 335 -7.26 -2.55 19.41
N LEU A 336 -5.98 -2.41 19.05
CA LEU A 336 -4.97 -1.70 19.82
C LEU A 336 -4.72 -0.35 19.14
N LEU A 337 -4.86 0.75 19.86
CA LEU A 337 -4.44 2.07 19.41
C LEU A 337 -3.01 2.30 19.89
N LEU A 338 -2.09 2.40 18.95
CA LEU A 338 -0.67 2.65 19.16
C LEU A 338 -0.37 4.13 18.90
N ASP A 339 0.28 4.79 19.86
CA ASP A 339 1.02 6.02 19.60
C ASP A 339 2.35 5.65 18.93
N THR A 340 2.56 6.12 17.71
CA THR A 340 3.72 5.73 16.89
C THR A 340 4.99 6.51 17.22
N GLN A 341 4.88 7.63 17.94
CA GLN A 341 6.02 8.42 18.39
C GLN A 341 6.55 7.86 19.72
N ALA A 342 5.65 7.62 20.67
CA ALA A 342 5.99 7.03 21.96
C ALA A 342 6.20 5.50 21.88
N LEU A 343 5.67 4.85 20.82
CA LEU A 343 5.66 3.40 20.64
C LEU A 343 4.95 2.67 21.79
N VAL A 344 3.85 3.25 22.27
CA VAL A 344 3.04 2.74 23.38
C VAL A 344 1.59 2.53 22.95
N VAL A 345 1.00 1.42 23.36
CA VAL A 345 -0.44 1.18 23.17
C VAL A 345 -1.23 2.03 24.16
N VAL A 346 -1.90 3.06 23.67
CA VAL A 346 -2.64 4.03 24.49
C VAL A 346 -4.07 3.58 24.79
N ARG A 347 -4.64 2.67 23.98
CA ARG A 347 -6.00 2.16 24.18
C ARG A 347 -6.18 0.76 23.59
N ILE A 348 -7.04 -0.04 24.21
CA ILE A 348 -7.45 -1.35 23.69
C ILE A 348 -8.97 -1.49 23.74
N TRP A 349 -9.58 -1.86 22.62
CA TRP A 349 -10.99 -2.23 22.54
C TRP A 349 -11.14 -3.74 22.37
N LYS A 350 -12.05 -4.37 23.13
CA LYS A 350 -12.28 -5.83 23.12
C LYS A 350 -13.61 -6.17 22.44
N GLY A 351 -13.69 -7.35 21.84
CA GLY A 351 -14.92 -7.85 21.20
C GLY A 351 -15.16 -7.25 19.81
N TYR A 352 -14.08 -7.00 19.07
CA TYR A 352 -14.04 -6.46 17.71
C TYR A 352 -13.38 -7.48 16.77
N ARG A 353 -13.84 -8.73 16.81
CA ARG A 353 -13.36 -9.78 15.89
C ARG A 353 -13.73 -9.41 14.45
N ASP A 354 -12.79 -9.65 13.55
CA ASP A 354 -12.90 -9.35 12.11
C ASP A 354 -13.14 -7.86 11.81
N ALA A 355 -12.81 -6.96 12.74
CA ALA A 355 -13.05 -5.54 12.55
C ALA A 355 -12.12 -4.93 11.49
N SER A 356 -12.61 -3.88 10.83
CA SER A 356 -11.83 -3.02 9.94
C SER A 356 -11.80 -1.60 10.48
N CYS A 357 -10.66 -0.95 10.39
CA CYS A 357 -10.41 0.37 10.95
C CYS A 357 -10.05 1.37 9.84
N LEU A 358 -10.56 2.59 9.95
CA LEU A 358 -10.24 3.71 9.08
C LEU A 358 -10.10 4.98 9.94
N PHE A 359 -9.00 5.71 9.78
CA PHE A 359 -8.89 7.05 10.33
C PHE A 359 -9.49 8.07 9.36
N MET A 360 -10.26 9.02 9.90
CA MET A 360 -10.89 10.07 9.12
C MET A 360 -10.88 11.39 9.90
N GLU A 361 -10.90 12.50 9.18
CA GLU A 361 -11.03 13.84 9.76
C GLU A 361 -12.47 14.30 9.62
N MET A 362 -13.08 14.71 10.72
CA MET A 362 -14.47 15.15 10.79
C MET A 362 -14.56 16.62 11.19
N LEU A 363 -15.34 17.40 10.45
CA LEU A 363 -15.62 18.79 10.79
C LEU A 363 -16.41 18.85 12.11
N VAL A 364 -15.90 19.64 13.05
CA VAL A 364 -16.47 19.94 14.36
C VAL A 364 -17.45 21.10 14.22
N GLY A 365 -18.65 20.97 14.82
CA GLY A 365 -19.58 22.10 14.95
C GLY A 365 -20.59 22.32 13.82
N LYS A 366 -20.78 21.34 12.91
CA LYS A 366 -21.73 21.42 11.78
C LYS A 366 -23.19 21.73 12.18
N ASP A 367 -23.57 21.41 13.42
CA ASP A 367 -24.94 21.57 13.95
C ASP A 367 -25.17 22.87 14.73
N THR A 368 -24.16 23.75 14.81
CA THR A 368 -24.33 25.08 15.42
C THR A 368 -24.78 26.05 14.32
N PRO A 369 -25.97 26.66 14.39
CA PRO A 369 -26.37 27.71 13.46
C PRO A 369 -25.56 28.97 13.76
N SER A 370 -24.28 28.94 13.37
CA SER A 370 -23.38 30.07 13.52
C SER A 370 -23.70 31.03 12.39
N SER A 371 -24.38 32.12 12.73
CA SER A 371 -24.44 33.32 11.91
C SER A 371 -23.02 33.74 11.50
N SER A 372 -22.58 33.51 10.26
CA SER A 372 -21.68 34.43 9.53
C SER A 372 -21.18 33.89 8.18
N SER A 373 -21.35 34.75 7.18
CA SER A 373 -20.59 34.90 5.92
C SER A 373 -20.33 33.68 5.04
N ALA A 374 -20.76 33.78 3.77
CA ALA A 374 -20.52 32.85 2.67
C ALA A 374 -19.02 32.66 2.27
N TYR A 375 -18.08 32.99 3.14
CA TYR A 375 -16.62 33.02 2.92
C TYR A 375 -15.82 32.52 4.13
N TYR A 376 -16.40 31.72 5.03
CA TYR A 376 -15.59 31.07 6.08
C TYR A 376 -14.84 29.86 5.48
N GLU A 377 -13.53 29.99 5.37
CA GLU A 377 -12.65 28.90 4.95
C GLU A 377 -12.28 28.05 6.17
N TYR A 378 -12.64 26.77 6.16
CA TYR A 378 -12.41 25.87 7.29
C TYR A 378 -10.91 25.69 7.55
N SER A 379 -10.52 25.86 8.80
CA SER A 379 -9.17 25.68 9.31
C SER A 379 -8.97 24.27 9.91
N LYS A 380 -7.73 23.84 10.12
CA LYS A 380 -7.42 22.54 10.75
C LYS A 380 -8.05 22.37 12.14
N SER A 381 -8.20 23.45 12.91
CA SER A 381 -8.86 23.44 14.21
C SER A 381 -10.35 23.10 14.15
N ASP A 382 -10.95 23.23 12.97
CA ASP A 382 -12.35 22.87 12.74
C ASP A 382 -12.51 21.37 12.46
N TYR A 383 -11.43 20.59 12.40
CA TYR A 383 -11.48 19.15 12.19
C TYR A 383 -10.95 18.38 13.41
N CYS A 384 -11.63 17.29 13.73
CA CYS A 384 -11.18 16.31 14.70
C CYS A 384 -10.82 15.01 13.99
N LEU A 385 -9.69 14.41 14.37
CA LEU A 385 -9.31 13.07 13.93
C LEU A 385 -10.19 12.07 14.68
N CYS A 386 -10.81 11.14 13.97
CA CYS A 386 -11.56 10.05 14.57
C CYS A 386 -11.22 8.71 13.90
N LEU A 387 -11.47 7.63 14.63
CA LEU A 387 -11.31 6.26 14.19
C LEU A 387 -12.69 5.65 13.94
N ALA A 388 -13.01 5.41 12.68
CA ALA A 388 -14.16 4.61 12.27
C ALA A 388 -13.81 3.12 12.39
N ILE A 389 -14.67 2.36 13.06
CA ILE A 389 -14.52 0.93 13.31
C ILE A 389 -15.74 0.22 12.76
N HIS A 390 -15.56 -0.52 11.66
CA HIS A 390 -16.56 -1.47 11.20
C HIS A 390 -16.41 -2.79 11.97
N ALA A 391 -17.45 -3.18 12.72
CA ALA A 391 -17.46 -4.40 13.52
C ALA A 391 -18.51 -5.37 12.97
N PRO A 392 -18.15 -6.25 12.00
CA PRO A 392 -19.12 -7.05 11.25
C PRO A 392 -19.91 -8.02 12.14
N ARG A 393 -19.27 -8.60 13.16
CA ARG A 393 -19.93 -9.50 14.13
C ARG A 393 -21.00 -8.81 14.98
N LYS A 394 -20.93 -7.48 15.10
CA LYS A 394 -21.92 -6.66 15.80
C LYS A 394 -22.92 -6.01 14.84
N GLY A 395 -22.64 -5.99 13.54
CA GLY A 395 -23.45 -5.31 12.53
C GLY A 395 -23.48 -3.78 12.71
N ILE A 396 -22.39 -3.17 13.20
CA ILE A 396 -22.30 -1.74 13.47
C ILE A 396 -21.05 -1.11 12.86
N VAL A 397 -21.13 0.18 12.58
CA VAL A 397 -19.98 1.08 12.40
C VAL A 397 -19.97 2.04 13.58
N GLU A 398 -18.86 2.11 14.30
CA GLU A 398 -18.67 2.98 15.46
C GLU A 398 -17.60 4.04 15.16
N ILE A 399 -17.85 5.28 15.57
CA ILE A 399 -16.87 6.37 15.46
C ILE A 399 -16.30 6.65 16.86
N ARG A 400 -14.98 6.64 16.98
CA ARG A 400 -14.24 6.94 18.21
C ARG A 400 -13.42 8.21 18.01
N PHE A 401 -13.51 9.13 18.95
CA PHE A 401 -12.70 10.36 19.00
C PHE A 401 -11.48 10.18 19.90
#